data_AF-A0A2M7ZYY6-F1
#
_entry.id   AF-A0A2M7ZYY6-F1
#
_cell.length_a   1.000
_cell.length_b   1.000
_cell.length_c   1.000
_cell.angle_alpha   90.00
_cell.angle_beta   90.00
_cell.angle_gamma   90.00
#
_symmetry.space_group_name_H-M   'P 1'
#
loop_
_entity.id
_entity.type
_entity.pdbx_description
1 polymer ?
#
loop_
_entity_poly.entity_id
_entity_poly.type
_entity_poly.pdbx_seq_one_letter_code
_entity_poly.pdbx_strand_id
1 'polypeptide(L)'
;MIVRHFKKFVKNNWAVRATLDKILLSNISVHAVIGVHRYEQASAQPLLIDFAFSVDTDCAAKSDSIANTCDYAAVYTDIIAFVKNNPCRLLETLAQRLIDHLKNKFQLTGMRLVITKKPVDMPQISGVSVVVER
;
A
#
# COMPACT_ATOMS: atom_id res chain seq x y z
N MET A 1 41.82 34.62 -39.87
CA MET A 1 42.62 34.11 -38.74
C MET A 1 41.71 33.93 -37.53
N ILE A 2 41.69 32.71 -37.00
CA ILE A 2 41.32 32.29 -35.63
C ILE A 2 39.83 32.23 -35.24
N VAL A 3 39.35 30.99 -35.34
CA VAL A 3 38.26 30.33 -34.62
C VAL A 3 38.46 30.43 -33.10
N ARG A 4 37.44 30.76 -32.31
CA ARG A 4 37.29 30.25 -30.94
C ARG A 4 35.82 29.97 -30.59
N HIS A 5 35.50 28.70 -30.79
CA HIS A 5 34.52 27.89 -30.07
C HIS A 5 34.52 28.19 -28.55
N PHE A 6 33.36 28.38 -27.93
CA PHE A 6 33.11 27.86 -26.58
C PHE A 6 31.64 27.45 -26.43
N LYS A 7 31.43 26.13 -26.43
CA LYS A 7 30.19 25.45 -26.05
C LYS A 7 29.73 25.94 -24.68
N LYS A 8 28.49 26.44 -24.57
CA LYS A 8 27.76 26.44 -23.29
C LYS A 8 27.00 25.10 -23.21
N PHE A 9 27.64 24.11 -22.59
CA PHE A 9 27.00 22.86 -22.19
C PHE A 9 26.71 22.90 -20.68
N VAL A 10 25.41 22.87 -20.36
CA VAL A 10 24.74 22.11 -19.28
C VAL A 10 25.07 22.41 -17.81
N LYS A 11 24.04 22.81 -17.06
CA LYS A 11 23.57 22.07 -15.86
C LYS A 11 22.04 22.07 -15.80
N ASN A 12 21.50 21.02 -16.39
CA ASN A 12 20.24 20.33 -16.12
C ASN A 12 19.37 20.90 -15.00
N ASN A 13 18.25 21.50 -15.38
CA ASN A 13 17.07 21.57 -14.53
C ASN A 13 16.24 20.29 -14.75
N TRP A 14 16.86 19.13 -14.52
CA TRP A 14 16.14 17.88 -14.35
C TRP A 14 15.92 17.69 -12.85
N ALA A 15 14.94 18.41 -12.31
CA ALA A 15 14.26 17.92 -11.13
C ALA A 15 13.48 16.67 -11.54
N VAL A 16 14.19 15.57 -11.80
CA VAL A 16 13.60 14.25 -11.67
C VAL A 16 13.26 14.19 -10.19
N ARG A 17 11.99 14.41 -9.84
CA ARG A 17 11.47 13.80 -8.62
C ARG A 17 11.71 12.32 -8.86
N ALA A 18 12.79 11.78 -8.32
CA ALA A 18 12.97 10.33 -8.27
C ALA A 18 11.70 9.83 -7.59
N THR A 19 10.84 9.15 -8.34
CA THR A 19 9.71 8.46 -7.75
C THR A 19 10.32 7.47 -6.78
N LEU A 20 10.07 7.68 -5.48
CA LEU A 20 10.56 6.78 -4.44
C LEU A 20 10.20 5.34 -4.82
N ASP A 21 11.14 4.44 -4.54
CA ASP A 21 10.93 3.01 -4.65
C ASP A 21 9.77 2.57 -3.75
N LYS A 22 9.26 1.37 -3.98
CA LYS A 22 8.09 0.86 -3.26
C LYS A 22 8.34 -0.52 -2.72
N ILE A 23 7.88 -0.75 -1.50
CA ILE A 23 7.63 -2.09 -0.98
C ILE A 23 6.17 -2.43 -1.28
N LEU A 24 5.93 -3.65 -1.75
CA LEU A 24 4.59 -4.19 -2.00
C LEU A 24 4.42 -5.48 -1.19
N LEU A 25 3.42 -5.47 -0.31
CA LEU A 25 2.87 -6.65 0.32
C LEU A 25 1.70 -7.14 -0.53
N SER A 26 1.79 -8.34 -1.10
CA SER A 26 0.76 -8.89 -2.00
C SER A 26 0.02 -10.06 -1.38
N ASN A 27 -1.28 -10.17 -1.68
CA ASN A 27 -2.14 -11.30 -1.34
C ASN A 27 -2.15 -11.66 0.16
N ILE A 28 -2.14 -10.66 1.04
CA ILE A 28 -2.34 -10.91 2.47
C ILE A 28 -3.78 -11.41 2.64
N SER A 29 -3.92 -12.68 3.00
CA SER A 29 -5.22 -13.30 3.28
C SER A 29 -5.58 -13.15 4.76
N VAL A 30 -6.69 -12.48 5.05
CA VAL A 30 -7.18 -12.26 6.41
C VAL A 30 -8.69 -12.44 6.47
N HIS A 31 -9.17 -13.14 7.51
CA HIS A 31 -10.60 -13.30 7.72
C HIS A 31 -11.17 -12.08 8.47
N ALA A 32 -12.22 -11.50 7.92
CA ALA A 32 -12.89 -10.32 8.48
C ALA A 32 -14.41 -10.47 8.40
N VAL A 33 -15.11 -9.86 9.36
CA VAL A 33 -16.56 -9.69 9.30
C VAL A 33 -16.85 -8.40 8.53
N ILE A 34 -17.39 -8.54 7.31
CA ILE A 34 -17.51 -7.45 6.33
C ILE A 34 -18.72 -7.62 5.44
N GLY A 35 -19.66 -6.69 5.45
CA GLY A 35 -20.83 -6.74 4.56
C GLY A 35 -22.06 -6.05 5.11
N VAL A 36 -23.06 -5.84 4.25
CA VAL A 36 -24.30 -5.15 4.62
C VAL A 36 -25.36 -6.16 5.05
N HIS A 37 -25.35 -7.35 4.45
CA HIS A 37 -26.37 -8.36 4.73
C HIS A 37 -26.09 -9.10 6.03
N ARG A 38 -27.16 -9.52 6.73
CA ARG A 38 -27.05 -10.21 8.02
C ARG A 38 -26.23 -11.50 7.94
N TYR A 39 -26.30 -12.24 6.83
CA TYR A 39 -25.52 -13.47 6.66
C TYR A 39 -24.01 -13.19 6.60
N GLU A 40 -23.59 -12.02 6.09
CA GLU A 40 -22.18 -11.61 6.03
C GLU A 40 -21.64 -11.18 7.40
N GLN A 41 -22.55 -10.79 8.29
CA GLN A 41 -22.23 -10.43 9.67
C GLN A 41 -22.18 -11.66 10.60
N ALA A 42 -22.64 -12.83 10.12
CA ALA A 42 -22.70 -14.06 10.90
C ALA A 42 -21.38 -14.84 10.92
N SER A 43 -20.51 -14.66 9.93
CA SER A 43 -19.22 -15.35 9.84
C SER A 43 -18.16 -14.45 9.22
N ALA A 44 -16.92 -14.59 9.68
CA ALA A 44 -15.78 -13.99 9.02
C ALA A 44 -15.54 -14.66 7.65
N GLN A 45 -15.14 -13.86 6.67
CA GLN A 45 -14.83 -14.30 5.31
C GLN A 45 -13.46 -13.79 4.88
N PRO A 46 -12.77 -14.50 3.96
CA PRO A 46 -11.45 -14.08 3.52
C PRO A 46 -11.52 -12.78 2.72
N LEU A 47 -10.66 -11.84 3.10
CA LEU A 47 -10.27 -10.68 2.32
C LEU A 47 -8.83 -10.87 1.86
N LEU A 48 -8.54 -10.42 0.64
CA LEU A 48 -7.19 -10.32 0.11
C LEU A 48 -6.77 -8.85 0.12
N ILE A 49 -5.60 -8.57 0.69
CA ILE A 49 -5.07 -7.22 0.80
C ILE A 49 -3.75 -7.14 0.06
N ASP A 50 -3.65 -6.18 -0.85
CA ASP A 50 -2.39 -5.71 -1.41
C ASP A 50 -2.11 -4.30 -0.86
N PHE A 51 -0.92 -4.08 -0.32
CA PHE A 51 -0.52 -2.79 0.22
C PHE A 51 0.88 -2.43 -0.26
N ALA A 52 0.98 -1.29 -0.93
CA ALA A 52 2.25 -0.70 -1.33
C ALA A 52 2.43 0.66 -0.67
N PHE A 53 3.68 1.02 -0.39
CA PHE A 53 4.06 2.33 0.12
C PHE A 53 5.47 2.71 -0.36
N SER A 54 5.74 4.00 -0.42
CA SER A 54 7.03 4.53 -0.84
C SER A 54 8.08 4.36 0.26
N VAL A 55 9.30 4.02 -0.15
CA VAL A 55 10.47 3.89 0.71
C VAL A 55 11.71 4.40 -0.05
N ASP A 56 12.67 4.95 0.67
CA ASP A 56 14.01 5.21 0.15
C ASP A 56 14.87 3.95 0.33
N THR A 57 15.08 3.22 -0.76
CA THR A 57 15.89 1.98 -0.76
C THR A 57 17.38 2.26 -0.81
N ASP A 58 17.83 3.45 -1.22
CA ASP A 58 19.25 3.74 -1.40
C ASP A 58 20.00 3.66 -0.07
N CYS A 59 19.39 4.16 1.00
CA CYS A 59 19.96 4.09 2.35
C CYS A 59 20.03 2.65 2.87
N ALA A 60 18.96 1.88 2.70
CA ALA A 60 18.91 0.49 3.13
C ALA A 60 19.89 -0.39 2.33
N ALA A 61 19.94 -0.23 1.01
CA ALA A 61 20.80 -0.99 0.11
C ALA A 61 22.30 -0.75 0.38
N LYS A 62 22.68 0.47 0.82
CA LYS A 62 24.07 0.80 1.16
C LYS A 62 24.50 0.29 2.53
N SER A 63 23.56 0.09 3.44
CA SER A 63 23.85 -0.20 4.85
C SER A 63 23.48 -1.61 5.30
N ASP A 64 22.67 -2.33 4.51
CA ASP A 64 22.11 -3.65 4.82
C ASP A 64 21.49 -3.73 6.24
N SER A 65 20.89 -2.61 6.67
CA SER A 65 20.35 -2.47 8.03
C SER A 65 18.86 -2.16 8.02
N ILE A 66 18.10 -2.96 8.78
CA ILE A 66 16.66 -2.79 8.95
C ILE A 66 16.30 -1.46 9.63
N ALA A 67 17.23 -0.87 10.39
CA ALA A 67 17.03 0.43 11.04
C ALA A 67 16.91 1.60 10.04
N ASN A 68 17.38 1.40 8.80
CA ASN A 68 17.36 2.41 7.74
C ASN A 68 16.21 2.21 6.74
N THR A 69 15.23 1.36 7.06
CA THR A 69 14.05 1.10 6.23
C THR A 69 12.80 0.93 7.08
N CYS A 70 11.63 0.97 6.44
CA CYS A 70 10.38 0.62 7.10
C CYS A 70 10.31 -0.89 7.33
N ASP A 71 9.99 -1.30 8.57
CA ASP A 71 9.75 -2.70 8.91
C ASP A 71 8.41 -3.17 8.31
N TYR A 72 8.48 -3.79 7.13
CA TYR A 72 7.32 -4.33 6.44
C TYR A 72 6.70 -5.53 7.18
N ALA A 73 7.44 -6.22 8.06
CA ALA A 73 6.89 -7.29 8.89
C ALA A 73 5.97 -6.70 9.97
N ALA A 74 6.37 -5.58 10.59
CA ALA A 74 5.50 -4.83 11.50
C ALA A 74 4.25 -4.31 10.79
N VAL A 75 4.37 -3.77 9.57
CA VAL A 75 3.22 -3.34 8.75
C VAL A 75 2.28 -4.52 8.46
N TYR A 76 2.82 -5.66 8.04
CA TYR A 76 2.05 -6.88 7.78
C TYR A 76 1.26 -7.35 9.00
N THR A 77 1.93 -7.46 10.16
CA THR A 77 1.29 -7.88 11.41
C THR A 77 0.17 -6.93 11.80
N ASP A 78 0.40 -5.63 11.62
CA ASP A 78 -0.57 -4.59 11.95
C ASP A 78 -1.80 -4.59 11.04
N ILE A 79 -1.61 -4.80 9.73
CA ILE A 79 -2.71 -4.99 8.77
C ILE A 79 -3.63 -6.14 9.23
N ILE A 80 -3.05 -7.29 9.58
CA ILE A 80 -3.83 -8.46 10.01
C ILE A 80 -4.60 -8.16 11.29
N ALA A 81 -3.93 -7.57 12.29
CA ALA A 81 -4.55 -7.24 13.57
C ALA A 81 -5.68 -6.22 13.38
N PHE A 82 -5.44 -5.16 12.61
CA PHE A 82 -6.42 -4.12 12.35
C PHE A 82 -7.68 -4.69 11.69
N VAL A 83 -7.52 -5.46 10.62
CA VAL A 83 -8.66 -5.97 9.84
C VAL A 83 -9.50 -6.97 10.64
N LYS A 84 -8.86 -7.82 11.47
CA LYS A 84 -9.58 -8.74 12.37
C LYS A 84 -10.39 -8.01 13.43
N ASN A 85 -9.87 -6.91 13.98
CA ASN A 85 -10.44 -6.22 15.13
C ASN A 85 -11.41 -5.08 14.75
N ASN A 86 -11.54 -4.75 13.47
CA ASN A 86 -12.36 -3.63 13.00
C ASN A 86 -13.43 -4.08 12.00
N PRO A 87 -14.51 -4.75 12.46
CA PRO A 87 -15.61 -5.14 11.60
C PRO A 87 -16.25 -3.90 10.95
N CYS A 88 -16.56 -4.01 9.66
CA CYS A 88 -17.13 -2.92 8.88
C CYS A 88 -18.31 -3.44 8.04
N ARG A 89 -19.16 -2.53 7.55
CA ARG A 89 -20.20 -2.90 6.58
C ARG A 89 -19.72 -2.80 5.12
N LEU A 90 -18.78 -1.89 4.87
CA LEU A 90 -18.33 -1.50 3.53
C LEU A 90 -16.82 -1.66 3.42
N LEU A 91 -16.35 -2.07 2.23
CA LEU A 91 -14.91 -2.17 1.93
C LEU A 91 -14.25 -0.80 1.95
N GLU A 92 -14.96 0.23 1.50
CA GLU A 92 -14.54 1.62 1.47
C GLU A 92 -14.22 2.14 2.88
N THR A 93 -15.10 1.83 3.85
CA THR A 93 -14.88 2.21 5.25
C THR A 93 -13.66 1.50 5.82
N LEU A 94 -13.51 0.21 5.56
CA LEU A 94 -12.35 -0.56 6.02
C LEU A 94 -11.05 -0.02 5.39
N ALA A 95 -11.05 0.23 4.08
CA ALA A 95 -9.90 0.72 3.35
C ALA A 95 -9.44 2.10 3.84
N GLN A 96 -10.38 3.05 4.01
CA GLN A 96 -10.05 4.38 4.49
C GLN A 96 -9.52 4.35 5.94
N ARG A 97 -10.13 3.54 6.82
CA ARG A 97 -9.65 3.40 8.19
C ARG A 97 -8.28 2.74 8.28
N LEU A 98 -8.04 1.71 7.47
CA LEU A 98 -6.76 1.00 7.45
C LEU A 98 -5.64 1.91 6.90
N ILE A 99 -5.87 2.62 5.79
CA ILE A 99 -4.83 3.49 5.24
C ILE A 99 -4.49 4.65 6.18
N ASP A 100 -5.48 5.23 6.87
CA ASP A 100 -5.25 6.28 7.86
C ASP A 100 -4.48 5.73 9.08
N HIS A 101 -4.82 4.51 9.52
CA HIS A 101 -4.10 3.85 10.61
C HIS A 101 -2.61 3.63 10.28
N LEU A 102 -2.34 3.03 9.11
CA LEU A 102 -0.97 2.74 8.68
C LEU A 102 -0.16 4.01 8.44
N LYS A 103 -0.78 5.03 7.82
CA LYS A 103 -0.18 6.35 7.64
C LYS A 103 0.26 6.95 8.97
N ASN A 104 -0.63 6.99 9.95
CA ASN A 104 -0.36 7.64 11.23
C ASN A 104 0.64 6.85 12.08
N LYS A 105 0.58 5.52 12.04
CA LYS A 105 1.43 4.64 12.85
C LYS A 105 2.87 4.56 12.32
N PHE A 106 3.03 4.45 11.00
CA PHE A 106 4.32 4.20 10.36
C PHE A 106 4.86 5.40 9.56
N GLN A 107 4.13 6.53 9.55
CA GLN A 107 4.48 7.76 8.82
C GLN A 107 4.71 7.53 7.32
N LEU A 108 3.94 6.60 6.73
CA LEU A 108 4.09 6.19 5.34
C LEU A 108 3.61 7.26 4.36
N THR A 109 4.21 7.26 3.17
CA THR A 109 3.85 8.12 2.03
C THR A 109 3.71 7.29 0.75
N GLY A 110 3.05 7.83 -0.28
CA GLY A 110 2.94 7.17 -1.58
C GLY A 110 2.26 5.80 -1.49
N MET A 111 1.17 5.74 -0.72
CA MET A 111 0.49 4.49 -0.38
C MET A 111 -0.54 4.10 -1.44
N ARG A 112 -0.63 2.80 -1.70
CA ARG A 112 -1.70 2.18 -2.48
C ARG A 112 -2.21 0.96 -1.73
N LEU A 113 -3.49 0.99 -1.35
CA LEU A 113 -4.17 -0.09 -0.67
C LEU A 113 -5.25 -0.67 -1.59
N VAL A 114 -5.23 -1.98 -1.78
CA VAL A 114 -6.26 -2.75 -2.46
C VAL A 114 -6.86 -3.74 -1.46
N ILE A 115 -8.18 -3.71 -1.29
CA ILE A 115 -8.91 -4.72 -0.52
C ILE A 115 -9.87 -5.42 -1.46
N THR A 116 -9.68 -6.72 -1.63
CA THR A 116 -10.49 -7.58 -2.49
C THR A 116 -11.33 -8.52 -1.65
N LYS A 117 -12.63 -8.54 -1.92
CA LYS A 117 -13.59 -9.49 -1.36
C LYS A 117 -14.12 -10.38 -2.47
N LYS A 118 -14.30 -11.66 -2.21
CA LYS A 118 -14.96 -12.59 -3.14
C LYS A 118 -16.40 -12.86 -2.70
N PRO A 119 -17.40 -12.12 -3.22
CA PRO A 119 -18.80 -12.35 -2.90
C PRO A 119 -19.28 -13.73 -3.40
N VAL A 120 -20.04 -14.43 -2.56
CA VAL A 120 -20.55 -15.79 -2.85
C VAL A 120 -21.66 -15.75 -3.92
N ASP A 121 -22.42 -14.66 -3.96
CA ASP A 121 -23.54 -14.41 -4.86
C ASP A 121 -23.14 -13.91 -6.25
N MET A 122 -21.85 -13.65 -6.50
CA MET A 122 -21.33 -13.24 -7.81
C MET A 122 -20.25 -14.22 -8.32
N PRO A 123 -20.60 -15.46 -8.67
CA PRO A 123 -19.63 -16.50 -9.00
C PRO A 123 -18.84 -16.28 -10.30
N GLN A 124 -19.30 -15.39 -11.19
CA GLN A 124 -18.67 -15.11 -12.49
C GLN A 124 -17.49 -14.11 -12.40
N ILE A 125 -17.18 -13.58 -11.22
CA ILE A 125 -16.06 -12.66 -11.00
C ILE A 125 -15.06 -13.24 -10.00
N SER A 126 -13.79 -12.87 -10.15
CA SER A 126 -12.73 -13.28 -9.20
C SER A 126 -12.87 -12.58 -7.84
N GLY A 127 -13.42 -11.38 -7.83
CA GLY A 127 -13.68 -10.59 -6.64
C GLY A 127 -14.05 -9.15 -6.98
N VAL A 128 -14.50 -8.41 -5.96
CA VAL A 128 -14.72 -6.97 -5.99
C VAL A 128 -13.63 -6.31 -5.15
N SER A 129 -12.98 -5.29 -5.70
CA SER A 129 -11.88 -4.61 -5.06
C SER A 129 -12.15 -3.12 -4.87
N VAL A 130 -11.80 -2.59 -3.70
CA VAL A 130 -11.64 -1.16 -3.48
C VAL A 130 -10.16 -0.82 -3.54
N VAL A 131 -9.82 0.23 -4.27
CA VAL A 131 -8.44 0.75 -4.40
C VAL A 131 -8.40 2.16 -3.85
N VAL A 132 -7.48 2.42 -2.92
CA VAL A 132 -7.25 3.75 -2.33
C VAL A 132 -5.79 4.13 -2.48
N GLU A 133 -5.54 5.34 -2.99
CA GLU A 133 -4.20 5.91 -3.18
C GLU A 133 -4.07 7.24 -2.41
N ARG A 134 -2.95 7.42 -1.68
CA ARG A 134 -2.69 8.58 -0.81
C ARG A 134 -1.22 8.97 -0.76
#